data_AF-A0A1F6HUV4-F1
#
_entry.id   AF-A0A1F6HUV4-F1
#
_cell.length_a   1.000
_cell.length_b   1.000
_cell.length_c   1.000
_cell.angle_alpha   90.00
_cell.angle_beta   90.00
_cell.angle_gamma   90.00
#
_symmetry.space_group_name_H-M   'P 1'
#
loop_
_entity.id
_entity.type
_entity.pdbx_description
1 polymer ?
#
loop_
_entity_poly.entity_id
_entity_poly.type
_entity_poly.pdbx_seq_one_letter_code
_entity_poly.pdbx_strand_id
1 'polypeptide(L)'
;MDKQKDVKPPAPTVGDPKRDFFVDICLKGANDLRQTLKMDDNGYLRVFFTAHQDARKYYIYGVLDELEKAGVALMGYNEVLKDTSGDTHDRVSRNVTSSIVDQEMVWVRKLTEILANLILFITINTQDYYRHLLLVSHLDDLKKVLSDTKEFFSVENQNHKYQKDETIRDIQQLETKISLNSCWYLATKKGGGRHIGEKGLLASFREKLQQAYLVAKPDQKLALGITYGNTYGRSSQSLHPNILRPDPDLGIKDIEIGIAQIGILAAHILIVCRKLLGDRRKKGMVAQLARVFKKNEYPDQLLKSRVNPSIKRGDFVIAYGDIGEVIKIYKSKYGYRSFKVKYLGTPPLAHILSDTFPAMFVKKFYDRKAIATQVKQKIKETTPDLKVSNRNVADSLRKTMSDMWEKFGFKERYYGRPDLANKKIEVYLEEQKKNKPKQ
;
A
#
# COMPACT_ATOMS: atom_id res chain seq x y z
N MET A 1 17.65 32.73 -55.95
CA MET A 1 18.37 32.57 -54.66
C MET A 1 17.39 32.96 -53.57
N ASP A 2 16.73 31.98 -52.96
CA ASP A 2 16.07 32.16 -51.67
C ASP A 2 16.61 31.07 -50.75
N LYS A 3 17.30 31.49 -49.70
CA LYS A 3 17.94 30.60 -48.74
C LYS A 3 16.85 29.94 -47.89
N GLN A 4 16.71 28.62 -48.01
CA GLN A 4 16.01 27.81 -47.02
C GLN A 4 16.62 28.13 -45.65
N LYS A 5 15.79 28.64 -44.73
CA LYS A 5 16.16 28.76 -43.33
C LYS A 5 16.33 27.35 -42.79
N ASP A 6 17.56 27.02 -42.39
CA ASP A 6 17.85 25.84 -41.58
C ASP A 6 17.00 25.89 -40.32
N VAL A 7 15.90 25.13 -40.31
CA VAL A 7 15.13 24.86 -39.11
C VAL A 7 15.97 23.92 -38.28
N LYS A 8 16.73 24.49 -37.35
CA LYS A 8 17.46 23.75 -36.33
C LYS A 8 16.44 22.82 -35.64
N PRO A 9 16.67 21.50 -35.55
CA PRO A 9 15.76 20.61 -34.84
C PRO A 9 15.59 21.13 -33.40
N PRO A 10 14.38 21.09 -32.83
CA PRO A 10 14.18 21.51 -31.45
C PRO A 10 15.16 20.73 -30.56
N ALA A 11 15.86 21.44 -29.69
CA ALA A 11 16.74 20.82 -28.70
C ALA A 11 15.95 19.77 -27.90
N PRO A 12 16.55 18.62 -27.55
CA PRO A 12 15.86 17.61 -26.76
C PRO A 12 15.36 18.25 -25.47
N THR A 13 14.04 18.26 -25.30
CA THR A 13 13.39 18.63 -24.05
C THR A 13 13.95 17.72 -22.96
N VAL A 14 14.78 18.29 -22.07
CA VAL A 14 15.36 17.58 -20.93
C VAL A 14 14.20 17.00 -20.12
N GLY A 15 14.10 15.67 -20.06
CA GLY A 15 13.07 14.98 -19.27
C GLY A 15 13.11 15.40 -17.80
N ASP A 16 12.01 15.22 -17.06
CA ASP A 16 12.01 15.44 -15.62
C ASP A 16 12.98 14.43 -14.97
N PRO A 17 14.10 14.88 -14.36
CA PRO A 17 15.11 13.97 -13.80
C PRO A 17 14.55 13.01 -12.75
N LYS A 18 13.46 13.37 -12.07
CA LYS A 18 12.80 12.49 -11.10
C LYS A 18 12.08 11.33 -11.78
N ARG A 19 11.41 11.60 -12.90
CA ARG A 19 10.67 10.57 -13.65
C ARG A 19 11.64 9.61 -14.32
N ASP A 20 12.71 10.13 -14.91
CA ASP A 20 13.78 9.33 -15.51
C ASP A 20 14.47 8.44 -14.46
N PHE A 21 14.62 8.93 -13.22
CA PHE A 21 15.14 8.11 -12.13
C PHE A 21 14.26 6.89 -11.81
N PHE A 22 12.92 7.01 -11.86
CA PHE A 22 12.02 5.86 -11.63
C PHE A 22 12.05 4.86 -12.78
N VAL A 23 12.19 5.31 -14.02
CA VAL A 23 12.45 4.45 -15.19
C VAL A 23 13.77 3.71 -15.01
N ASP A 24 14.82 4.42 -14.63
CA ASP A 24 16.15 3.85 -14.40
C ASP A 24 16.15 2.79 -13.29
N ILE A 25 15.38 2.99 -12.21
CA ILE A 25 15.23 1.98 -11.16
C ILE A 25 14.76 0.66 -11.78
N CYS A 26 13.77 0.72 -12.66
CA CYS A 26 13.20 -0.46 -13.28
C CYS A 26 14.19 -1.12 -14.25
N LEU A 27 14.73 -0.35 -15.21
CA LEU A 27 15.57 -0.88 -16.29
C LEU A 27 17.01 -1.15 -15.83
N LYS A 28 17.72 -0.11 -15.37
CA LYS A 28 19.13 -0.23 -14.97
C LYS A 28 19.26 -1.05 -13.69
N GLY A 29 18.31 -0.92 -12.77
CA GLY A 29 18.29 -1.73 -11.55
C GLY A 29 18.08 -3.22 -11.81
N ALA A 30 17.17 -3.57 -12.73
CA ALA A 30 16.98 -4.97 -13.14
C ALA A 30 18.23 -5.53 -13.83
N ASN A 31 18.79 -4.80 -14.80
CA ASN A 31 20.00 -5.23 -15.50
C ASN A 31 21.21 -5.41 -14.56
N ASP A 32 21.38 -4.52 -13.56
CA ASP A 32 22.44 -4.64 -12.55
C ASP A 32 22.36 -5.96 -11.76
N LEU A 33 21.17 -6.45 -11.43
CA LEU A 33 20.99 -7.76 -10.80
C LEU A 33 21.07 -8.92 -11.81
N ARG A 34 20.57 -8.74 -13.03
CA ARG A 34 20.56 -9.78 -14.09
C ARG A 34 21.97 -10.32 -14.34
N GLN A 35 22.98 -9.44 -14.33
CA GLN A 35 24.40 -9.80 -14.45
C GLN A 35 24.89 -10.82 -13.40
N THR A 36 24.23 -10.94 -12.24
CA THR A 36 24.58 -11.92 -11.20
C THR A 36 24.00 -13.30 -11.42
N LEU A 37 22.94 -13.41 -12.23
CA LEU A 37 22.22 -14.66 -12.43
C LEU A 37 23.05 -15.64 -13.26
N LYS A 38 23.87 -15.13 -14.20
CA LYS A 38 24.60 -15.94 -15.20
C LYS A 38 23.63 -16.82 -16.02
N MET A 39 22.50 -16.23 -16.40
CA MET A 39 21.47 -16.81 -17.24
C MET A 39 21.19 -15.80 -18.35
N ASP A 40 21.13 -16.26 -19.59
CA ASP A 40 20.79 -15.46 -20.75
C ASP A 40 19.36 -15.74 -21.21
N ASP A 41 18.87 -14.93 -22.15
CA ASP A 41 17.48 -14.98 -22.63
C ASP A 41 17.19 -16.32 -23.32
N ASN A 42 18.15 -16.88 -24.06
CA ASN A 42 18.00 -18.18 -24.70
C ASN A 42 17.81 -19.28 -23.65
N GLY A 43 18.64 -19.27 -22.60
CA GLY A 43 18.51 -20.19 -21.48
C GLY A 43 17.16 -20.02 -20.78
N TYR A 44 16.71 -18.81 -20.50
CA TYR A 44 15.45 -18.58 -19.79
C TYR A 44 14.20 -18.93 -20.63
N LEU A 45 14.17 -18.57 -21.91
CA LEU A 45 12.99 -18.70 -22.76
C LEU A 45 12.81 -20.10 -23.37
N ARG A 46 13.91 -20.81 -23.63
CA ARG A 46 13.88 -22.09 -24.37
C ARG A 46 14.07 -23.31 -23.50
N VAL A 47 14.60 -23.15 -22.29
CA VAL A 47 14.80 -24.27 -21.37
C VAL A 47 13.64 -24.32 -20.38
N PHE A 48 13.06 -25.51 -20.22
CA PHE A 48 11.96 -25.69 -19.28
C PHE A 48 12.45 -25.47 -17.84
N PHE A 49 11.64 -24.82 -17.01
CA PHE A 49 12.07 -24.32 -15.70
C PHE A 49 12.64 -25.40 -14.78
N THR A 50 12.19 -26.66 -14.90
CA THR A 50 12.68 -27.78 -14.08
C THR A 50 14.12 -28.18 -14.41
N ALA A 51 14.57 -27.93 -15.64
CA ALA A 51 15.91 -28.26 -16.11
C ALA A 51 16.98 -27.28 -15.60
N HIS A 52 16.58 -26.13 -15.03
CA HIS A 52 17.53 -25.23 -14.39
C HIS A 52 17.97 -25.78 -13.03
N GLN A 53 19.29 -25.83 -12.80
CA GLN A 53 19.86 -26.23 -11.51
C GLN A 53 19.43 -25.29 -10.37
N ASP A 54 19.44 -23.98 -10.63
CA ASP A 54 19.09 -22.93 -9.66
C ASP A 54 17.69 -22.34 -9.98
N ALA A 55 16.66 -22.96 -9.40
CA ALA A 55 15.26 -22.54 -9.54
C ALA A 55 15.01 -21.14 -8.97
N ARG A 56 15.76 -20.73 -7.93
CA ARG A 56 15.68 -19.37 -7.38
C ARG A 56 16.12 -18.33 -8.41
N LYS A 57 17.24 -18.57 -9.10
CA LYS A 57 17.71 -17.66 -10.16
C LYS A 57 16.74 -17.60 -11.32
N TYR A 58 16.17 -18.73 -11.74
CA TYR A 58 15.13 -18.76 -12.76
C TYR A 58 13.91 -17.90 -12.36
N TYR A 59 13.39 -18.10 -11.14
CA TYR A 59 12.28 -17.30 -10.62
C TYR A 59 12.60 -15.80 -10.58
N ILE A 60 13.80 -15.43 -10.08
CA ILE A 60 14.21 -14.03 -10.00
C ILE A 60 14.42 -13.44 -11.39
N TYR A 61 14.93 -14.20 -12.36
CA TYR A 61 15.06 -13.75 -13.74
C TYR A 61 13.69 -13.29 -14.29
N GLY A 62 12.65 -14.12 -14.15
CA GLY A 62 11.29 -13.74 -14.55
C GLY A 62 10.74 -12.53 -13.80
N VAL A 63 11.09 -12.36 -12.53
CA VAL A 63 10.78 -11.13 -11.78
C VAL A 63 11.46 -9.90 -12.39
N LEU A 64 12.71 -10.00 -12.83
CA LEU A 64 13.43 -8.89 -13.46
C LEU A 64 12.83 -8.53 -14.83
N ASP A 65 12.35 -9.50 -15.60
CA ASP A 65 11.60 -9.24 -16.84
C ASP A 65 10.35 -8.40 -16.58
N GLU A 66 9.61 -8.70 -15.51
CA GLU A 66 8.43 -7.92 -15.14
C GLU A 66 8.78 -6.48 -14.69
N LEU A 67 9.94 -6.27 -14.07
CA LEU A 67 10.44 -4.92 -13.78
C LEU A 67 10.82 -4.17 -15.05
N GLU A 68 11.50 -4.81 -15.99
CA GLU A 68 11.89 -4.17 -17.24
C GLU A 68 10.67 -3.79 -18.08
N LYS A 69 9.65 -4.66 -18.16
CA LYS A 69 8.37 -4.33 -18.82
C LYS A 69 7.67 -3.15 -18.16
N ALA A 70 7.68 -3.07 -16.82
CA ALA A 70 7.15 -1.90 -16.11
C ALA A 70 7.96 -0.64 -16.47
N GLY A 71 9.29 -0.73 -16.54
CA GLY A 71 10.16 0.37 -16.96
C GLY A 71 9.86 0.87 -18.39
N VAL A 72 9.63 -0.05 -19.33
CA VAL A 72 9.20 0.30 -20.70
C VAL A 72 7.84 1.00 -20.70
N ALA A 73 6.89 0.56 -19.87
CA ALA A 73 5.61 1.25 -19.74
C ALA A 73 5.77 2.68 -19.17
N LEU A 74 6.62 2.86 -18.15
CA LEU A 74 6.94 4.17 -17.58
C LEU A 74 7.57 5.13 -18.62
N MET A 75 8.40 4.62 -19.54
CA MET A 75 8.92 5.43 -20.65
C MET A 75 7.77 5.96 -21.52
N GLY A 76 6.80 5.10 -21.85
CA GLY A 76 5.61 5.51 -22.61
C GLY A 76 4.80 6.59 -21.89
N TYR A 77 4.59 6.48 -20.58
CA TYR A 77 3.88 7.50 -19.80
C TYR A 77 4.64 8.83 -19.77
N ASN A 78 5.96 8.78 -19.63
CA ASN A 78 6.80 9.98 -19.66
C ASN A 78 6.71 10.74 -20.99
N GLU A 79 6.63 10.04 -22.13
CA GLU A 79 6.43 10.68 -23.42
C GLU A 79 5.08 11.42 -23.49
N VAL A 80 3.99 10.78 -23.04
CA VAL A 80 2.67 11.44 -23.00
C VAL A 80 2.69 12.69 -22.11
N LEU A 81 3.38 12.63 -20.97
CA LEU A 81 3.50 13.78 -20.06
C LEU A 81 4.35 14.93 -20.61
N LYS A 82 5.22 14.69 -21.61
CA LYS A 82 5.98 15.76 -22.29
C LYS A 82 5.10 16.51 -23.28
N ASP A 83 4.17 15.82 -23.93
CA ASP A 83 3.30 16.39 -24.97
C ASP A 83 2.04 17.07 -24.42
N THR A 84 1.67 16.78 -23.16
CA THR A 84 0.45 17.31 -22.56
C THR A 84 0.66 18.74 -22.02
N SER A 85 0.60 19.73 -22.91
CA SER A 85 0.60 21.17 -22.59
C SER A 85 -0.78 21.84 -22.70
N GLY A 86 -1.83 21.05 -22.95
CA GLY A 86 -3.20 21.51 -23.20
C GLY A 86 -4.13 21.50 -21.98
N ASP A 87 -5.22 22.23 -22.11
CA ASP A 87 -6.22 22.49 -21.07
C ASP A 87 -6.86 21.19 -20.55
N THR A 88 -6.65 20.87 -19.26
CA THR A 88 -6.96 19.57 -18.63
C THR A 88 -8.46 19.28 -18.41
N HIS A 89 -9.37 20.03 -19.02
CA HIS A 89 -10.81 19.96 -18.75
C HIS A 89 -11.65 19.39 -19.89
N ASP A 90 -11.03 18.95 -21.00
CA ASP A 90 -11.74 18.29 -22.09
C ASP A 90 -11.86 16.75 -21.85
N ARG A 91 -12.95 16.16 -22.37
CA ARG A 91 -13.27 14.73 -22.24
C ARG A 91 -12.14 13.80 -22.71
N VAL A 92 -11.49 14.14 -23.81
CA VAL A 92 -10.37 13.39 -24.40
C VAL A 92 -9.17 13.43 -23.45
N SER A 93 -8.78 14.60 -22.96
CA SER A 93 -7.68 14.74 -21.99
C SER A 93 -7.93 13.93 -20.71
N ARG A 94 -9.16 13.95 -20.19
CA ARG A 94 -9.57 13.11 -19.05
C ARG A 94 -9.48 11.62 -19.36
N ASN A 95 -9.95 11.20 -20.53
CA ASN A 95 -9.93 9.78 -20.92
C ASN A 95 -8.49 9.27 -21.14
N VAL A 96 -7.60 10.10 -21.72
CA VAL A 96 -6.18 9.79 -21.84
C VAL A 96 -5.55 9.60 -20.46
N THR A 97 -5.77 10.56 -19.55
CA THR A 97 -5.25 10.49 -18.17
C THR A 97 -5.77 9.25 -17.45
N SER A 98 -7.07 8.97 -17.50
CA SER A 98 -7.69 7.79 -16.88
C SER A 98 -7.13 6.49 -17.46
N SER A 99 -6.94 6.41 -18.78
CA SER A 99 -6.37 5.22 -19.43
C SER A 99 -4.95 4.94 -18.95
N ILE A 100 -4.13 5.98 -18.75
CA ILE A 100 -2.78 5.82 -18.21
C ILE A 100 -2.85 5.32 -16.76
N VAL A 101 -3.69 5.92 -15.92
CA VAL A 101 -3.85 5.49 -14.52
C VAL A 101 -4.33 4.04 -14.44
N ASP A 102 -5.25 3.60 -15.31
CA ASP A 102 -5.69 2.21 -15.35
C ASP A 102 -4.54 1.26 -15.72
N GLN A 103 -3.69 1.65 -16.66
CA GLN A 103 -2.49 0.88 -17.01
C GLN A 103 -1.46 0.86 -15.87
N GLU A 104 -1.25 1.97 -15.16
CA GLU A 104 -0.40 2.02 -13.97
C GLU A 104 -0.90 1.05 -12.88
N MET A 105 -2.22 0.93 -12.71
CA MET A 105 -2.81 -0.01 -11.76
C MET A 105 -2.52 -1.47 -12.11
N VAL A 106 -2.37 -1.83 -13.39
CA VAL A 106 -1.88 -3.16 -13.80
C VAL A 106 -0.49 -3.41 -13.21
N TRP A 107 0.43 -2.46 -13.37
CA TRP A 107 1.80 -2.59 -12.88
C TRP A 107 1.87 -2.58 -11.36
N VAL A 108 1.16 -1.65 -10.70
CA VAL A 108 1.05 -1.63 -9.24
C VAL A 108 0.56 -2.97 -8.71
N ARG A 109 -0.47 -3.57 -9.34
CA ARG A 109 -0.96 -4.90 -8.95
C ARG A 109 0.12 -5.97 -9.10
N LYS A 110 0.71 -6.11 -10.29
CA LYS A 110 1.73 -7.15 -10.57
C LYS A 110 2.95 -7.01 -9.65
N LEU A 111 3.48 -5.81 -9.49
CA LEU A 111 4.63 -5.55 -8.63
C LEU A 111 4.31 -5.78 -7.14
N THR A 112 3.08 -5.47 -6.70
CA THR A 112 2.65 -5.78 -5.33
C THR A 112 2.60 -7.30 -5.09
N GLU A 113 2.11 -8.09 -6.06
CA GLU A 113 2.11 -9.55 -5.98
C GLU A 113 3.53 -10.11 -5.91
N ILE A 114 4.42 -9.62 -6.77
CA ILE A 114 5.84 -10.00 -6.79
C ILE A 114 6.50 -9.66 -5.46
N LEU A 115 6.34 -8.44 -4.95
CA LEU A 115 6.96 -8.01 -3.70
C LEU A 115 6.50 -8.86 -2.52
N ALA A 116 5.21 -9.17 -2.43
CA ALA A 116 4.67 -10.01 -1.36
C ALA A 116 5.28 -11.43 -1.41
N ASN A 117 5.36 -12.04 -2.59
CA ASN A 117 5.96 -13.37 -2.78
C ASN A 117 7.45 -13.37 -2.40
N LEU A 118 8.22 -12.37 -2.84
CA LEU A 118 9.64 -12.24 -2.52
C LEU A 118 9.88 -12.06 -1.01
N ILE A 119 9.04 -11.26 -0.34
CA ILE A 119 9.08 -11.09 1.11
C ILE A 119 8.85 -12.43 1.81
N LEU A 120 7.88 -13.23 1.34
CA LEU A 120 7.60 -14.55 1.89
C LEU A 120 8.75 -15.53 1.64
N PHE A 121 9.42 -15.45 0.49
CA PHE A 121 10.62 -16.27 0.23
C PHE A 121 11.79 -15.98 1.19
N ILE A 122 11.81 -14.83 1.88
CA ILE A 122 12.80 -14.58 2.93
C ILE A 122 12.73 -15.65 4.04
N THR A 123 11.54 -16.24 4.29
CA THR A 123 11.34 -17.26 5.33
C THR A 123 11.73 -18.67 4.87
N ILE A 124 11.77 -18.92 3.56
CA ILE A 124 11.98 -20.24 2.95
C ILE A 124 12.88 -20.19 1.71
N ASN A 125 14.06 -19.55 1.83
CA ASN A 125 14.98 -19.30 0.71
C ASN A 125 15.82 -20.54 0.33
N THR A 126 15.18 -21.64 -0.11
CA THR A 126 15.86 -22.85 -0.61
C THR A 126 15.34 -23.26 -1.99
N GLN A 127 16.19 -23.93 -2.77
CA GLN A 127 15.87 -24.31 -4.16
C GLN A 127 14.60 -25.14 -4.28
N ASP A 128 14.35 -26.04 -3.34
CA ASP A 128 13.20 -26.94 -3.38
C ASP A 128 11.87 -26.18 -3.29
N TYR A 129 11.77 -25.15 -2.44
CA TYR A 129 10.54 -24.34 -2.36
C TYR A 129 10.30 -23.50 -3.62
N TYR A 130 11.34 -23.01 -4.28
CA TYR A 130 11.20 -22.32 -5.58
C TYR A 130 10.74 -23.28 -6.67
N ARG A 131 11.39 -24.44 -6.79
CA ARG A 131 11.03 -25.48 -7.78
C ARG A 131 9.60 -25.98 -7.54
N HIS A 132 9.21 -26.18 -6.29
CA HIS A 132 7.87 -26.60 -5.93
C HIS A 132 6.82 -25.53 -6.29
N LEU A 133 7.08 -24.24 -6.04
CA LEU A 133 6.18 -23.16 -6.49
C LEU A 133 6.00 -23.17 -8.01
N LEU A 134 7.10 -23.31 -8.77
CA LEU A 134 7.05 -23.31 -10.23
C LEU A 134 6.24 -24.52 -10.75
N LEU A 135 6.48 -25.71 -10.22
CA LEU A 135 5.74 -26.93 -10.57
C LEU A 135 4.24 -26.80 -10.26
N VAL A 136 3.88 -26.32 -9.07
CA VAL A 136 2.47 -26.17 -8.67
C VAL A 136 1.77 -25.10 -9.51
N SER A 137 2.47 -24.02 -9.86
CA SER A 137 1.93 -22.98 -10.75
C SER A 137 1.69 -23.54 -12.15
N HIS A 138 2.64 -24.31 -12.68
CA HIS A 138 2.49 -25.00 -13.95
C HIS A 138 1.34 -26.01 -13.97
N LEU A 139 1.18 -26.79 -12.88
CA LEU A 139 0.06 -27.71 -12.73
C LEU A 139 -1.29 -26.99 -12.73
N ASP A 140 -1.39 -25.82 -12.07
CA ASP A 140 -2.59 -24.99 -12.05
C ASP A 140 -2.96 -24.51 -13.45
N ASP A 141 -1.97 -24.09 -14.25
CA ASP A 141 -2.18 -23.66 -15.63
C ASP A 141 -2.58 -24.83 -16.54
N LEU A 142 -1.92 -25.99 -16.43
CA LEU A 142 -2.31 -27.19 -17.18
C LEU A 142 -3.75 -27.63 -16.88
N LYS A 143 -4.18 -27.56 -15.61
CA LYS A 143 -5.56 -27.88 -15.21
C LYS A 143 -6.57 -26.92 -15.84
N LYS A 144 -6.29 -25.61 -15.86
CA LYS A 144 -7.15 -24.61 -16.51
C LYS A 144 -7.25 -24.86 -18.00
N VAL A 145 -6.12 -25.02 -18.69
CA VAL A 145 -6.10 -25.28 -20.14
C VAL A 145 -6.88 -26.54 -20.49
N LEU A 146 -6.71 -27.63 -19.73
CA LEU A 146 -7.48 -28.86 -19.92
C LEU A 146 -8.98 -28.66 -19.66
N SER A 147 -9.34 -27.91 -18.62
CA SER A 147 -10.74 -27.57 -18.31
C SER A 147 -11.37 -26.76 -19.43
N ASP A 148 -10.73 -25.68 -19.86
CA ASP A 148 -11.20 -24.80 -20.93
C ASP A 148 -11.31 -25.54 -22.26
N THR A 149 -10.32 -26.37 -22.60
CA THR A 149 -10.34 -27.17 -23.83
C THR A 149 -11.54 -28.11 -23.85
N LYS A 150 -11.83 -28.73 -22.70
CA LYS A 150 -12.98 -29.63 -22.56
C LYS A 150 -14.31 -28.85 -22.57
N GLU A 151 -14.39 -27.74 -21.86
CA GLU A 151 -15.61 -26.93 -21.73
C GLU A 151 -16.00 -26.25 -23.04
N PHE A 152 -15.06 -25.55 -23.69
CA PHE A 152 -15.34 -24.75 -24.88
C PHE A 152 -15.24 -25.53 -26.18
N PHE A 153 -14.47 -26.63 -26.23
CA PHE A 153 -14.23 -27.39 -27.46
C PHE A 153 -14.61 -28.87 -27.35
N SER A 154 -15.00 -29.39 -26.17
CA SER A 154 -15.35 -30.80 -25.97
C SER A 154 -14.24 -31.80 -26.38
N VAL A 155 -12.97 -31.38 -26.36
CA VAL A 155 -11.82 -32.23 -26.72
C VAL A 155 -10.96 -32.54 -25.49
N GLU A 156 -10.41 -33.76 -25.44
CA GLU A 156 -9.40 -34.15 -24.45
C GLU A 156 -7.99 -34.12 -25.07
N ASN A 157 -7.18 -33.14 -24.66
CA ASN A 157 -5.79 -33.01 -25.11
C ASN A 157 -4.88 -34.01 -24.35
N GLN A 158 -4.49 -35.10 -25.03
CA GLN A 158 -3.67 -36.15 -24.43
C GLN A 158 -2.25 -35.68 -24.04
N ASN A 159 -1.66 -34.74 -24.80
CA ASN A 159 -0.34 -34.21 -24.50
C ASN A 159 -0.33 -33.42 -23.18
N HIS A 160 -1.31 -32.53 -23.00
CA HIS A 160 -1.44 -31.79 -21.74
C HIS A 160 -1.80 -32.70 -20.56
N LYS A 161 -2.58 -33.77 -20.82
CA LYS A 161 -2.87 -34.77 -19.79
C LYS A 161 -1.59 -35.48 -19.33
N TYR A 162 -0.75 -35.92 -20.26
CA TYR A 162 0.54 -36.53 -19.95
C TYR A 162 1.45 -35.57 -19.15
N GLN A 163 1.59 -34.32 -19.59
CA GLN A 163 2.38 -33.30 -18.89
C GLN A 163 1.86 -33.05 -17.46
N LYS A 164 0.53 -33.02 -17.28
CA LYS A 164 -0.10 -32.87 -15.97
C LYS A 164 0.26 -34.04 -15.05
N ASP A 165 0.21 -35.27 -15.56
CA ASP A 165 0.51 -36.47 -14.78
C ASP A 165 2.02 -36.61 -14.45
N GLU A 166 2.91 -36.18 -15.34
CA GLU A 166 4.36 -36.02 -15.05
C GLU A 166 4.59 -34.96 -13.97
N THR A 167 3.98 -33.77 -14.11
CA THR A 167 4.11 -32.68 -13.14
C THR A 167 3.65 -33.09 -11.74
N ILE A 168 2.57 -33.88 -11.64
CA ILE A 168 2.10 -34.44 -10.36
C ILE A 168 3.17 -35.33 -9.72
N ARG A 169 3.83 -36.20 -10.50
CA ARG A 169 4.90 -37.07 -9.99
C ARG A 169 6.10 -36.27 -9.49
N ASP A 170 6.52 -35.25 -10.25
CA ASP A 170 7.61 -34.36 -9.86
C ASP A 170 7.31 -33.61 -8.56
N ILE A 171 6.06 -33.15 -8.41
CA ILE A 171 5.62 -32.50 -7.17
C ILE A 171 5.67 -33.50 -6.01
N GLN A 172 5.05 -34.67 -6.14
CA GLN A 172 5.04 -35.67 -5.08
C GLN A 172 6.45 -36.05 -4.60
N GLN A 173 7.39 -36.17 -5.54
CA GLN A 173 8.80 -36.44 -5.20
C GLN A 173 9.44 -35.28 -4.43
N LEU A 174 9.08 -34.04 -4.76
CA LEU A 174 9.62 -32.86 -4.08
C LEU A 174 8.98 -32.64 -2.70
N GLU A 175 7.70 -32.99 -2.55
CA GLU A 175 6.97 -32.93 -1.28
C GLU A 175 7.60 -33.81 -0.19
N THR A 176 8.35 -34.87 -0.55
CA THR A 176 9.11 -35.67 0.43
C THR A 176 10.30 -34.92 1.04
N LYS A 177 10.72 -33.80 0.45
CA LYS A 177 11.91 -33.02 0.84
C LYS A 177 11.56 -31.68 1.50
N ILE A 178 10.30 -31.26 1.45
CA ILE A 178 9.87 -29.95 1.94
C ILE A 178 8.74 -30.06 2.97
N SER A 179 8.56 -29.02 3.77
CA SER A 179 7.41 -28.92 4.67
C SER A 179 6.27 -28.18 3.98
N LEU A 180 5.15 -28.88 3.74
CA LEU A 180 3.95 -28.28 3.14
C LEU A 180 3.39 -27.11 3.96
N ASN A 181 3.52 -27.15 5.29
CA ASN A 181 3.06 -26.06 6.15
C ASN A 181 3.83 -24.74 5.91
N SER A 182 5.07 -24.84 5.44
CA SER A 182 5.89 -23.68 5.06
C SER A 182 5.54 -23.15 3.67
N CYS A 183 4.82 -23.91 2.84
CA CYS A 183 4.43 -23.53 1.48
C CYS A 183 3.27 -22.52 1.50
N TRP A 184 3.62 -21.25 1.75
CA TRP A 184 2.67 -20.15 1.87
C TRP A 184 1.77 -19.96 0.63
N TYR A 185 2.24 -20.42 -0.53
CA TYR A 185 1.58 -20.35 -1.83
C TYR A 185 0.54 -21.44 -2.09
N LEU A 186 0.44 -22.48 -1.26
CA LEU A 186 -0.58 -23.54 -1.42
C LEU A 186 -1.91 -23.16 -0.79
N ALA A 187 -3.05 -23.61 -1.31
CA ALA A 187 -4.33 -23.39 -0.67
C ALA A 187 -4.45 -24.09 0.71
N THR A 188 -5.15 -23.46 1.65
CA THR A 188 -5.38 -24.02 2.99
C THR A 188 -6.63 -24.92 2.99
N LYS A 189 -6.53 -26.14 3.55
CA LYS A 189 -7.67 -27.06 3.68
C LYS A 189 -8.63 -26.60 4.79
N LYS A 190 -9.92 -26.94 4.67
CA LYS A 190 -10.87 -26.88 5.80
C LYS A 190 -10.35 -27.80 6.92
N GLY A 191 -10.01 -27.22 8.08
CA GLY A 191 -9.41 -27.94 9.23
C GLY A 191 -7.94 -27.61 9.51
N GLY A 192 -7.29 -26.79 8.66
CA GLY A 192 -5.87 -26.46 8.79
C GLY A 192 -4.98 -27.42 7.99
N GLY A 193 -3.82 -26.92 7.53
CA GLY A 193 -2.89 -27.64 6.65
C GLY A 193 -2.95 -27.17 5.20
N ARG A 194 -1.82 -27.33 4.50
CA ARG A 194 -1.66 -26.98 3.07
C ARG A 194 -1.74 -28.25 2.23
N HIS A 195 -2.39 -28.16 1.07
CA HIS A 195 -2.58 -29.32 0.20
C HIS A 195 -2.68 -28.92 -1.28
N ILE A 196 -2.36 -29.88 -2.14
CA ILE A 196 -2.64 -29.86 -3.57
C ILE A 196 -4.05 -30.44 -3.75
N GLY A 197 -5.07 -29.60 -3.59
CA GLY A 197 -6.47 -30.00 -3.75
C GLY A 197 -6.95 -29.96 -5.20
N GLU A 198 -8.06 -30.66 -5.50
CA GLU A 198 -8.69 -30.61 -6.82
C GLU A 198 -9.35 -29.25 -7.13
N LYS A 199 -9.85 -28.54 -6.10
CA LYS A 199 -10.65 -27.31 -6.24
C LYS A 199 -9.86 -26.00 -6.06
N GLY A 200 -8.55 -26.07 -5.99
CA GLY A 200 -7.68 -24.89 -5.85
C GLY A 200 -6.31 -25.28 -5.31
N LEU A 201 -5.27 -25.08 -6.14
CA LEU A 201 -3.89 -25.42 -5.80
C LEU A 201 -3.19 -24.29 -5.05
N LEU A 202 -3.39 -23.06 -5.52
CA LEU A 202 -2.68 -21.89 -5.05
C LEU A 202 -3.51 -21.08 -4.04
N ALA A 203 -2.84 -20.50 -3.05
CA ALA A 203 -3.41 -19.55 -2.13
C ALA A 203 -3.83 -18.27 -2.86
N SER A 204 -4.95 -17.69 -2.44
CA SER A 204 -5.38 -16.39 -2.92
C SER A 204 -4.34 -15.32 -2.61
N PHE A 205 -4.29 -14.25 -3.42
CA PHE A 205 -3.36 -13.16 -3.13
C PHE A 205 -3.63 -12.53 -1.76
N ARG A 206 -4.90 -12.44 -1.33
CA ARG A 206 -5.26 -11.96 0.00
C ARG A 206 -4.58 -12.77 1.11
N GLU A 207 -4.59 -14.09 1.03
CA GLU A 207 -3.92 -14.96 2.00
C GLU A 207 -2.40 -14.75 2.01
N LYS A 208 -1.79 -14.68 0.81
CA LYS A 208 -0.35 -14.40 0.65
C LYS A 208 0.02 -13.06 1.27
N LEU A 209 -0.73 -11.99 0.97
CA LEU A 209 -0.48 -10.65 1.50
C LEU A 209 -0.59 -10.60 3.03
N GLN A 210 -1.58 -11.28 3.62
CA GLN A 210 -1.73 -11.35 5.07
C GLN A 210 -0.52 -11.99 5.75
N GLN A 211 0.08 -13.00 5.13
CA GLN A 211 1.31 -13.63 5.63
C GLN A 211 2.52 -12.73 5.42
N ALA A 212 2.62 -12.06 4.27
CA ALA A 212 3.69 -11.11 3.98
C ALA A 212 3.73 -9.98 5.02
N TYR A 213 2.58 -9.45 5.47
CA TYR A 213 2.53 -8.42 6.51
C TYR A 213 3.08 -8.86 7.88
N LEU A 214 3.16 -10.16 8.17
CA LEU A 214 3.73 -10.64 9.44
C LEU A 214 5.26 -10.54 9.44
N VAL A 215 5.89 -10.58 8.26
CA VAL A 215 7.35 -10.64 8.11
C VAL A 215 7.94 -9.41 7.42
N ALA A 216 7.11 -8.61 6.74
CA ALA A 216 7.53 -7.38 6.06
C ALA A 216 8.06 -6.33 7.05
N LYS A 217 9.12 -5.64 6.63
CA LYS A 217 9.65 -4.45 7.30
C LYS A 217 8.68 -3.26 7.18
N PRO A 218 8.81 -2.19 7.98
CA PRO A 218 7.88 -1.07 7.94
C PRO A 218 7.79 -0.37 6.58
N ASP A 219 8.93 -0.15 5.92
CA ASP A 219 9.02 0.39 4.57
C ASP A 219 8.29 -0.49 3.54
N GLN A 220 8.51 -1.82 3.61
CA GLN A 220 7.81 -2.79 2.78
C GLN A 220 6.29 -2.83 3.05
N LYS A 221 5.86 -2.66 4.32
CA LYS A 221 4.44 -2.56 4.67
C LYS A 221 3.78 -1.33 4.07
N LEU A 222 4.50 -0.21 3.98
CA LEU A 222 3.99 0.98 3.31
C LEU A 222 3.88 0.76 1.80
N ALA A 223 4.88 0.15 1.17
CA ALA A 223 4.87 -0.16 -0.26
C ALA A 223 3.75 -1.14 -0.65
N LEU A 224 3.53 -2.20 0.14
CA LEU A 224 2.41 -3.14 -0.03
C LEU A 224 1.03 -2.51 0.27
N GLY A 225 0.99 -1.31 0.86
CA GLY A 225 -0.20 -0.70 1.44
C GLY A 225 -0.49 -1.18 2.87
N ILE A 226 -1.16 -0.34 3.67
CA ILE A 226 -1.47 -0.67 5.08
C ILE A 226 -2.56 -1.75 5.20
N THR A 227 -3.43 -1.86 4.20
CA THR A 227 -4.49 -2.87 4.14
C THR A 227 -4.58 -3.45 2.73
N TYR A 228 -5.21 -4.63 2.60
CA TYR A 228 -5.50 -5.25 1.30
C TYR A 228 -6.25 -4.30 0.36
N GLY A 229 -7.23 -3.56 0.88
CA GLY A 229 -8.05 -2.64 0.09
C GLY A 229 -7.27 -1.42 -0.42
N ASN A 230 -6.27 -0.95 0.33
CA ASN A 230 -5.59 0.32 0.02
C ASN A 230 -4.79 0.27 -1.28
N THR A 231 -4.11 -0.84 -1.55
CA THR A 231 -3.26 -0.98 -2.76
C THR A 231 -3.88 -1.99 -3.70
N TYR A 232 -3.98 -3.26 -3.32
CA TYR A 232 -4.43 -4.32 -4.22
C TYR A 232 -5.92 -4.25 -4.55
N GLY A 233 -6.77 -3.98 -3.57
CA GLY A 233 -8.22 -3.86 -3.80
C GLY A 233 -8.54 -2.72 -4.76
N ARG A 234 -7.92 -1.54 -4.55
CA ARG A 234 -8.06 -0.38 -5.43
C ARG A 234 -7.53 -0.66 -6.84
N SER A 235 -6.31 -1.18 -6.96
CA SER A 235 -5.73 -1.46 -8.28
C SER A 235 -6.51 -2.54 -9.03
N SER A 236 -6.99 -3.58 -8.34
CA SER A 236 -7.82 -4.62 -8.96
C SER A 236 -9.19 -4.07 -9.40
N GLN A 237 -9.77 -3.14 -8.66
CA GLN A 237 -11.04 -2.50 -9.04
C GLN A 237 -10.88 -1.65 -10.31
N SER A 238 -9.77 -0.93 -10.46
CA SER A 238 -9.45 -0.12 -11.64
C SER A 238 -9.29 -0.93 -12.94
N LEU A 239 -9.08 -2.25 -12.84
CA LEU A 239 -9.00 -3.12 -14.03
C LEU A 239 -10.37 -3.51 -14.58
N HIS A 240 -11.44 -3.21 -13.85
CA HIS A 240 -12.81 -3.42 -14.32
C HIS A 240 -13.39 -2.13 -14.88
N PRO A 241 -14.33 -2.19 -15.83
CA PRO A 241 -14.99 -1.01 -16.35
C PRO A 241 -15.60 -0.15 -15.24
N ASN A 242 -15.10 1.08 -15.07
CA ASN A 242 -15.61 2.01 -14.08
C ASN A 242 -16.77 2.84 -14.64
N ILE A 243 -17.91 2.18 -14.86
CA ILE A 243 -19.10 2.78 -15.49
C ILE A 243 -19.88 3.65 -14.48
N LEU A 244 -19.83 3.32 -13.19
CA LEU A 244 -20.71 3.91 -12.18
C LEU A 244 -20.13 5.11 -11.42
N ARG A 245 -18.80 5.31 -11.46
CA ARG A 245 -18.11 6.35 -10.68
C ARG A 245 -16.87 6.89 -11.39
N PRO A 246 -17.02 7.57 -12.54
CA PRO A 246 -15.89 8.29 -13.14
C PRO A 246 -15.38 9.34 -12.15
N ASP A 247 -14.06 9.40 -11.97
CA ASP A 247 -13.43 10.40 -11.12
C ASP A 247 -13.27 11.70 -11.92
N PRO A 248 -14.00 12.78 -11.58
CA PRO A 248 -13.93 14.04 -12.33
C PRO A 248 -12.62 14.81 -12.06
N ASP A 249 -11.93 14.52 -10.96
CA ASP A 249 -10.78 15.30 -10.49
C ASP A 249 -9.43 14.66 -10.86
N LEU A 250 -9.45 13.56 -11.62
CA LEU A 250 -8.26 12.85 -12.04
C LEU A 250 -7.41 13.71 -12.99
N GLY A 251 -6.14 13.92 -12.63
CA GLY A 251 -5.25 14.80 -13.38
C GLY A 251 -3.84 14.26 -13.54
N ILE A 252 -2.97 15.07 -14.16
CA ILE A 252 -1.57 14.73 -14.43
C ILE A 252 -0.81 14.32 -13.16
N LYS A 253 -1.13 14.93 -12.02
CA LYS A 253 -0.52 14.59 -10.72
C LYS A 253 -0.77 13.14 -10.32
N ASP A 254 -1.91 12.55 -10.70
CA ASP A 254 -2.21 11.16 -10.40
C ASP A 254 -1.29 10.20 -11.18
N ILE A 255 -0.98 10.54 -12.44
CA ILE A 255 0.03 9.82 -13.24
C ILE A 255 1.41 9.94 -12.57
N GLU A 256 1.82 11.15 -12.15
CA GLU A 256 3.11 11.32 -11.47
C GLU A 256 3.21 10.48 -10.18
N ILE A 257 2.11 10.38 -9.43
CA ILE A 257 2.01 9.54 -8.23
C ILE A 257 2.13 8.06 -8.62
N GLY A 258 1.47 7.63 -9.69
CA GLY A 258 1.54 6.26 -10.22
C GLY A 258 2.95 5.85 -10.65
N ILE A 259 3.63 6.68 -11.44
CA ILE A 259 5.04 6.51 -11.82
C ILE A 259 5.92 6.34 -10.58
N ALA A 260 5.78 7.23 -9.59
CA ALA A 260 6.56 7.14 -8.35
C ALA A 260 6.25 5.86 -7.57
N GLN A 261 4.98 5.45 -7.49
CA GLN A 261 4.56 4.23 -6.82
C GLN A 261 5.16 2.98 -7.46
N ILE A 262 5.13 2.88 -8.79
CA ILE A 262 5.74 1.78 -9.55
C ILE A 262 7.24 1.73 -9.30
N GLY A 263 7.94 2.86 -9.39
CA GLY A 263 9.37 2.94 -9.13
C GLY A 263 9.77 2.56 -7.69
N ILE A 264 8.98 2.96 -6.69
CA ILE A 264 9.20 2.57 -5.27
C ILE A 264 8.99 1.06 -5.09
N LEU A 265 7.94 0.49 -5.68
CA LEU A 265 7.70 -0.96 -5.67
C LEU A 265 8.86 -1.71 -6.32
N ALA A 266 9.33 -1.27 -7.49
CA ALA A 266 10.48 -1.84 -8.19
C ALA A 266 11.75 -1.79 -7.34
N ALA A 267 12.04 -0.65 -6.68
CA ALA A 267 13.18 -0.53 -5.78
C ALA A 267 13.13 -1.54 -4.63
N HIS A 268 11.97 -1.74 -4.00
CA HIS A 268 11.79 -2.76 -2.97
C HIS A 268 12.00 -4.18 -3.51
N ILE A 269 11.44 -4.50 -4.68
CA ILE A 269 11.61 -5.80 -5.34
C ILE A 269 13.09 -6.09 -5.55
N LEU A 270 13.84 -5.15 -6.14
CA LEU A 270 15.28 -5.29 -6.38
C LEU A 270 16.07 -5.51 -5.09
N ILE A 271 15.76 -4.77 -4.02
CA ILE A 271 16.43 -4.92 -2.73
C ILE A 271 16.15 -6.31 -2.12
N VAL A 272 14.92 -6.83 -2.24
CA VAL A 272 14.60 -8.18 -1.75
C VAL A 272 15.25 -9.25 -2.63
N CYS A 273 15.22 -9.13 -3.96
CA CYS A 273 15.92 -10.04 -4.88
C CYS A 273 17.41 -10.12 -4.56
N ARG A 274 18.06 -8.96 -4.37
CA ARG A 274 19.47 -8.86 -3.94
C ARG A 274 19.72 -9.65 -2.65
N LYS A 275 18.83 -9.53 -1.66
CA LYS A 275 18.92 -10.27 -0.39
C LYS A 275 18.78 -11.78 -0.61
N LEU A 276 17.80 -12.21 -1.41
CA LEU A 276 17.52 -13.63 -1.67
C LEU A 276 18.67 -14.31 -2.44
N LEU A 277 19.31 -13.59 -3.35
CA LEU A 277 20.50 -14.03 -4.09
C LEU A 277 21.77 -14.04 -3.23
N GLY A 278 21.77 -13.39 -2.08
CA GLY A 278 22.97 -13.19 -1.27
C GLY A 278 23.99 -12.25 -1.93
N ASP A 279 23.55 -11.33 -2.80
CA ASP A 279 24.44 -10.41 -3.51
C ASP A 279 25.02 -9.34 -2.56
N ARG A 280 26.35 -9.36 -2.42
CA ARG A 280 27.13 -8.47 -1.54
C ARG A 280 27.86 -7.35 -2.29
N ARG A 281 27.69 -7.20 -3.60
CA ARG A 281 28.36 -6.14 -4.39
C ARG A 281 28.09 -4.75 -3.82
N LYS A 282 29.15 -3.98 -3.54
CA LYS A 282 29.03 -2.62 -2.95
C LYS A 282 28.75 -1.51 -3.99
N LYS A 283 28.99 -1.81 -5.26
CA LYS A 283 28.75 -0.94 -6.43
C LYS A 283 27.49 -1.41 -7.17
N GLY A 284 27.01 -0.59 -8.09
CA GLY A 284 25.75 -0.83 -8.83
C GLY A 284 24.58 -0.04 -8.27
N MET A 285 23.55 0.14 -9.09
CA MET A 285 22.36 0.90 -8.75
C MET A 285 21.61 0.26 -7.58
N VAL A 286 21.47 -1.07 -7.56
CA VAL A 286 20.76 -1.76 -6.49
C VAL A 286 21.51 -1.65 -5.16
N ALA A 287 22.84 -1.60 -5.19
CA ALA A 287 23.65 -1.33 -4.01
C ALA A 287 23.47 0.10 -3.46
N GLN A 288 23.32 1.08 -4.35
CA GLN A 288 23.01 2.46 -3.97
C GLN A 288 21.62 2.56 -3.35
N LEU A 289 20.59 1.99 -4.00
CA LEU A 289 19.22 1.92 -3.48
C LEU A 289 19.16 1.27 -2.09
N ALA A 290 19.80 0.11 -1.91
CA ALA A 290 19.83 -0.58 -0.62
C ALA A 290 20.47 0.28 0.50
N ARG A 291 21.47 1.10 0.18
CA ARG A 291 22.08 2.04 1.15
C ARG A 291 21.16 3.20 1.48
N VAL A 292 20.48 3.77 0.49
CA VAL A 292 19.51 4.87 0.69
C VAL A 292 18.38 4.40 1.59
N PHE A 293 17.77 3.24 1.28
CA PHE A 293 16.67 2.69 2.06
C PHE A 293 17.09 2.35 3.49
N LYS A 294 18.30 1.81 3.68
CA LYS A 294 18.82 1.50 5.02
C LYS A 294 19.03 2.75 5.89
N LYS A 295 19.39 3.88 5.30
CA LYS A 295 19.62 5.15 6.04
C LYS A 295 18.34 5.96 6.25
N ASN A 296 17.26 5.64 5.54
CA ASN A 296 16.03 6.42 5.57
C ASN A 296 15.11 5.95 6.71
N GLU A 297 15.01 6.75 7.78
CA GLU A 297 14.13 6.47 8.92
C GLU A 297 12.68 6.93 8.69
N TYR A 298 12.43 7.71 7.65
CA TYR A 298 11.11 8.29 7.39
C TYR A 298 10.00 7.24 7.24
N PRO A 299 10.17 6.11 6.51
CA PRO A 299 9.14 5.09 6.39
C PRO A 299 8.70 4.50 7.75
N ASP A 300 9.65 4.29 8.67
CA ASP A 300 9.36 3.77 10.00
C ASP A 300 8.51 4.78 10.81
N GLN A 301 8.90 6.05 10.76
CA GLN A 301 8.16 7.14 11.42
C GLN A 301 6.76 7.34 10.81
N LEU A 302 6.65 7.28 9.49
CA LEU A 302 5.37 7.40 8.77
C LEU A 302 4.45 6.23 9.08
N LEU A 303 4.94 4.99 9.05
CA LEU A 303 4.12 3.83 9.41
C LEU A 303 3.66 3.95 10.88
N LYS A 304 4.59 4.25 11.79
CA LYS A 304 4.28 4.41 13.22
C LYS A 304 3.22 5.48 13.46
N SER A 305 3.30 6.63 12.81
CA SER A 305 2.30 7.69 12.95
C SER A 305 0.91 7.28 12.44
N ARG A 306 0.85 6.45 11.38
CA ARG A 306 -0.42 5.98 10.80
C ARG A 306 -1.05 4.81 11.55
N VAL A 307 -0.26 3.83 12.02
CA VAL A 307 -0.80 2.58 12.56
C VAL A 307 -0.62 2.43 14.07
N ASN A 308 0.27 3.20 14.68
CA ASN A 308 0.57 3.14 16.10
C ASN A 308 0.88 4.54 16.69
N PRO A 309 -0.06 5.51 16.57
CA PRO A 309 0.12 6.83 17.12
C PRO A 309 0.17 6.77 18.67
N SER A 310 0.84 7.76 19.27
CA SER A 310 0.98 7.91 20.72
C SER A 310 -0.30 8.44 21.37
N ILE A 311 -1.37 7.65 21.26
CA ILE A 311 -2.70 7.91 21.79
C ILE A 311 -2.95 6.94 22.96
N LYS A 312 -3.46 7.49 24.06
CA LYS A 312 -3.78 6.78 25.30
C LYS A 312 -5.29 6.83 25.58
N ARG A 313 -5.76 5.93 26.44
CA ARG A 313 -7.14 5.96 26.92
C ARG A 313 -7.40 7.27 27.66
N GLY A 314 -8.51 7.92 27.33
CA GLY A 314 -8.92 9.21 27.85
C GLY A 314 -8.42 10.40 27.03
N ASP A 315 -7.52 10.21 26.06
CA ASP A 315 -7.10 11.32 25.17
C ASP A 315 -8.28 11.81 24.31
N PHE A 316 -8.26 13.11 24.01
CA PHE A 316 -9.19 13.72 23.08
C PHE A 316 -8.64 13.60 21.66
N VAL A 317 -9.46 13.08 20.75
CA VAL A 317 -9.07 12.76 19.38
C VAL A 317 -10.10 13.27 18.39
N ILE A 318 -9.67 13.47 17.15
CA ILE A 318 -10.55 13.67 16.00
C ILE A 318 -10.62 12.36 15.24
N ALA A 319 -11.82 11.79 15.11
CA ALA A 319 -12.07 10.54 14.41
C ALA A 319 -13.15 10.75 13.34
N TYR A 320 -12.83 10.46 12.08
CA TYR A 320 -13.72 10.70 10.93
C TYR A 320 -14.29 12.12 10.84
N GLY A 321 -13.60 13.05 11.49
CA GLY A 321 -13.89 14.45 11.43
C GLY A 321 -14.71 15.04 12.58
N ASP A 322 -15.02 14.24 13.59
CA ASP A 322 -15.64 14.70 14.83
C ASP A 322 -14.76 14.45 16.05
N ILE A 323 -14.97 15.26 17.08
CA ILE A 323 -14.24 15.16 18.34
C ILE A 323 -14.80 14.04 19.22
N GLY A 324 -13.90 13.29 19.84
CA GLY A 324 -14.25 12.22 20.75
C GLY A 324 -13.18 11.94 21.80
N GLU A 325 -13.54 11.09 22.75
CA GLU A 325 -12.66 10.57 23.79
C GLU A 325 -12.35 9.10 23.55
N VAL A 326 -11.08 8.71 23.64
CA VAL A 326 -10.68 7.31 23.52
C VAL A 326 -11.07 6.52 24.76
N ILE A 327 -12.00 5.57 24.60
CA ILE A 327 -12.48 4.73 25.71
C ILE A 327 -11.78 3.37 25.78
N LYS A 328 -11.34 2.81 24.64
CA LYS A 328 -10.62 1.53 24.58
C LYS A 328 -9.64 1.51 23.42
N ILE A 329 -8.55 0.74 23.58
CA ILE A 329 -7.52 0.55 22.56
C ILE A 329 -7.44 -0.94 22.25
N TYR A 330 -7.46 -1.28 20.96
CA TYR A 330 -7.25 -2.62 20.45
C TYR A 330 -5.93 -2.69 19.69
N LYS A 331 -5.38 -3.90 19.56
CA LYS A 331 -4.19 -4.19 18.76
C LYS A 331 -4.44 -5.42 17.90
N SER A 332 -4.19 -5.32 16.60
CA SER A 332 -4.32 -6.43 15.67
C SER A 332 -3.08 -7.34 15.69
N LYS A 333 -3.19 -8.53 15.09
CA LYS A 333 -2.05 -9.45 14.89
C LYS A 333 -0.89 -8.84 14.10
N TYR A 334 -1.15 -7.80 13.30
CA TYR A 334 -0.13 -7.07 12.53
C TYR A 334 0.56 -5.95 13.33
N GLY A 335 0.16 -5.76 14.59
CA GLY A 335 0.68 -4.73 15.48
C GLY A 335 0.00 -3.37 15.35
N TYR A 336 -1.04 -3.24 14.52
CA TYR A 336 -1.76 -1.99 14.28
C TYR A 336 -2.77 -1.72 15.39
N ARG A 337 -2.95 -0.45 15.76
CA ARG A 337 -3.91 -0.04 16.80
C ARG A 337 -5.24 0.37 16.18
N SER A 338 -6.29 0.15 16.95
CA SER A 338 -7.62 0.70 16.70
C SER A 338 -8.15 1.29 18.00
N PHE A 339 -8.95 2.34 17.89
CA PHE A 339 -9.43 3.11 19.03
C PHE A 339 -10.95 3.07 19.04
N LYS A 340 -11.54 2.63 20.16
CA LYS A 340 -12.96 2.87 20.42
C LYS A 340 -13.08 4.29 20.94
N VAL A 341 -13.80 5.13 20.21
CA VAL A 341 -13.95 6.56 20.47
C VAL A 341 -15.42 6.82 20.84
N LYS A 342 -15.64 7.50 21.95
CA LYS A 342 -16.95 8.03 22.33
C LYS A 342 -17.06 9.45 21.81
N TYR A 343 -18.08 9.76 21.02
CA TYR A 343 -18.30 11.11 20.52
C TYR A 343 -18.60 12.06 21.69
N LEU A 344 -18.01 13.26 21.63
CA LEU A 344 -18.29 14.33 22.59
C LEU A 344 -19.24 15.37 22.00
N GLY A 345 -19.09 15.70 20.72
CA GLY A 345 -20.02 16.53 19.97
C GLY A 345 -21.22 15.75 19.43
N THR A 346 -21.88 16.31 18.43
CA THR A 346 -23.02 15.64 17.76
C THR A 346 -22.49 14.46 16.95
N PRO A 347 -22.90 13.21 17.24
CA PRO A 347 -22.42 12.07 16.49
C PRO A 347 -22.96 12.12 15.04
N PRO A 348 -22.22 11.58 14.05
CA PRO A 348 -22.69 11.51 12.66
C PRO A 348 -24.05 10.80 12.53
N LEU A 349 -24.29 9.81 13.38
CA LEU A 349 -25.55 9.08 13.48
C LEU A 349 -26.00 9.08 14.94
N ALA A 350 -27.20 9.63 15.19
CA ALA A 350 -27.71 9.90 16.54
C ALA A 350 -27.69 8.69 17.50
N HIS A 351 -27.88 7.48 16.98
CA HIS A 351 -27.92 6.24 17.78
C HIS A 351 -26.53 5.63 18.02
N ILE A 352 -25.48 6.09 17.34
CA ILE A 352 -24.11 5.58 17.48
C ILE A 352 -23.29 6.54 18.33
N LEU A 353 -23.37 6.36 19.65
CA LEU A 353 -22.65 7.20 20.63
C LEU A 353 -21.14 6.90 20.73
N SER A 354 -20.71 5.74 20.23
CA SER A 354 -19.30 5.36 20.17
C SER A 354 -19.05 4.37 19.06
N ASP A 355 -17.92 4.47 18.39
CA ASP A 355 -17.51 3.54 17.33
C ASP A 355 -16.00 3.23 17.39
N THR A 356 -15.55 2.23 16.64
CA THR A 356 -14.17 1.76 16.62
C THR A 356 -13.50 2.08 15.30
N PHE A 357 -12.44 2.89 15.37
CA PHE A 357 -11.72 3.35 14.20
C PHE A 357 -10.29 2.77 14.13
N PRO A 358 -9.82 2.37 12.95
CA PRO A 358 -8.39 2.15 12.70
C PRO A 358 -7.57 3.40 13.04
N ALA A 359 -6.35 3.22 13.56
CA ALA A 359 -5.48 4.33 13.95
C ALA A 359 -5.27 5.40 12.86
N MET A 360 -5.22 5.01 11.59
CA MET A 360 -4.99 5.93 10.47
C MET A 360 -6.08 6.99 10.29
N PHE A 361 -7.26 6.76 10.86
CA PHE A 361 -8.39 7.70 10.81
C PHE A 361 -8.59 8.47 12.12
N VAL A 362 -7.66 8.33 13.07
CA VAL A 362 -7.74 8.97 14.40
C VAL A 362 -6.52 9.86 14.61
N LYS A 363 -6.75 11.16 14.75
CA LYS A 363 -5.70 12.14 15.04
C LYS A 363 -5.80 12.59 16.49
N LYS A 364 -4.67 12.59 17.21
CA LYS A 364 -4.62 13.13 18.57
C LYS A 364 -4.88 14.63 18.51
N PHE A 365 -5.84 15.11 19.29
CA PHE A 365 -6.13 16.53 19.44
C PHE A 365 -5.47 17.06 20.71
N TYR A 366 -5.80 16.47 21.86
CA TYR A 366 -5.20 16.84 23.14
C TYR A 366 -4.94 15.65 24.06
N ASP A 367 -3.89 15.76 24.87
CA ASP A 367 -3.63 14.83 25.97
C ASP A 367 -4.43 15.22 27.20
N ARG A 368 -5.37 14.37 27.60
CA ARG A 368 -6.26 14.67 28.73
C ARG A 368 -5.50 14.79 30.04
N LYS A 369 -4.45 14.00 30.26
CA LYS A 369 -3.66 14.07 31.50
C LYS A 369 -2.89 15.37 31.56
N ALA A 370 -2.26 15.78 30.46
CA ALA A 370 -1.52 17.04 30.41
C ALA A 370 -2.42 18.25 30.69
N ILE A 371 -3.60 18.32 30.04
CA ILE A 371 -4.55 19.42 30.28
C ILE A 371 -5.10 19.37 31.71
N ALA A 372 -5.49 18.20 32.21
CA ALA A 372 -6.00 18.09 33.57
C ALA A 372 -4.98 18.55 34.62
N THR A 373 -3.68 18.29 34.40
CA THR A 373 -2.61 18.79 35.28
C THR A 373 -2.50 20.31 35.20
N GLN A 374 -2.49 20.90 34.00
CA GLN A 374 -2.42 22.36 33.83
C GLN A 374 -3.62 23.09 34.46
N VAL A 375 -4.83 22.56 34.27
CA VAL A 375 -6.04 23.13 34.88
C VAL A 375 -5.98 23.08 36.40
N LYS A 376 -5.55 21.96 36.98
CA LYS A 376 -5.38 21.86 38.44
C LYS A 376 -4.33 22.81 38.97
N GLN A 377 -3.23 23.00 38.25
CA GLN A 377 -2.17 23.92 38.63
C GLN A 377 -2.70 25.36 38.68
N LYS A 378 -3.39 25.82 37.62
CA LYS A 378 -4.03 27.14 37.60
C LYS A 378 -5.09 27.33 38.69
N ILE A 379 -5.88 26.30 38.98
CA ILE A 379 -6.86 26.37 40.07
C ILE A 379 -6.15 26.52 41.42
N LYS A 380 -5.05 25.79 41.67
CA LYS A 380 -4.28 25.93 42.91
C LYS A 380 -3.60 27.29 43.05
N GLU A 381 -3.14 27.88 41.95
CA GLU A 381 -2.58 29.25 41.93
C GLU A 381 -3.65 30.29 42.32
N THR A 382 -4.91 30.07 41.94
CA THR A 382 -6.01 31.02 42.18
C THR A 382 -6.76 30.73 43.49
N THR A 383 -6.79 29.48 43.93
CA THR A 383 -7.56 29.02 45.09
C THR A 383 -6.85 27.83 45.77
N PRO A 384 -5.85 28.08 46.63
CA PRO A 384 -4.95 27.05 47.16
C PRO A 384 -5.64 25.93 47.96
N ASP A 385 -6.71 26.27 48.70
CA ASP A 385 -7.39 25.35 49.62
C ASP A 385 -8.50 24.51 48.98
N LEU A 386 -8.78 24.72 47.69
CA LEU A 386 -9.86 24.02 47.00
C LEU A 386 -9.46 22.56 46.71
N LYS A 387 -10.15 21.61 47.34
CA LYS A 387 -10.04 20.18 46.99
C LYS A 387 -10.67 19.91 45.62
N VAL A 388 -9.84 19.86 44.58
CA VAL A 388 -10.28 19.62 43.21
C VAL A 388 -10.52 18.11 42.95
N SER A 389 -11.78 17.72 42.76
CA SER A 389 -12.14 16.35 42.36
C SER A 389 -11.69 16.04 40.93
N ASN A 390 -11.00 14.90 40.76
CA ASN A 390 -10.58 14.40 39.43
C ASN A 390 -11.75 14.17 38.48
N ARG A 391 -12.91 13.77 39.01
CA ARG A 391 -14.12 13.51 38.22
C ARG A 391 -14.70 14.81 37.68
N ASN A 392 -14.80 15.83 38.52
CA ASN A 392 -15.34 17.13 38.13
C ASN A 392 -14.45 17.80 37.07
N VAL A 393 -13.12 17.74 37.23
CA VAL A 393 -12.18 18.22 36.20
C VAL A 393 -12.38 17.49 34.89
N ALA A 394 -12.58 16.17 34.92
CA ALA A 394 -12.79 15.38 33.73
C ALA A 394 -14.08 15.73 32.99
N ASP A 395 -15.18 15.87 33.71
CA ASP A 395 -16.49 16.18 33.13
C ASP A 395 -16.52 17.62 32.60
N SER A 396 -15.91 18.57 33.32
CA SER A 396 -15.71 19.94 32.82
C SER A 396 -14.87 19.95 31.55
N LEU A 397 -13.75 19.21 31.50
CA LEU A 397 -12.91 19.14 30.29
C LEU A 397 -13.65 18.56 29.10
N ARG A 398 -14.50 17.53 29.28
CA ARG A 398 -15.33 16.99 28.20
C ARG A 398 -16.30 18.03 27.66
N LYS A 399 -16.98 18.74 28.56
CA LYS A 399 -17.92 19.80 28.20
C LYS A 399 -17.20 20.93 27.46
N THR A 400 -16.06 21.39 27.98
CA THR A 400 -15.24 22.41 27.32
C THR A 400 -14.80 21.96 25.94
N MET A 401 -14.34 20.72 25.77
CA MET A 401 -13.93 20.21 24.45
C MET A 401 -15.10 20.12 23.47
N SER A 402 -16.27 19.69 23.93
CA SER A 402 -17.49 19.67 23.13
C SER A 402 -17.92 21.08 22.72
N ASP A 403 -17.95 22.03 23.67
CA ASP A 403 -18.32 23.41 23.40
C ASP A 403 -17.30 24.07 22.46
N MET A 404 -15.99 23.83 22.65
CA MET A 404 -14.93 24.29 21.74
C MET A 404 -15.17 23.84 20.31
N TRP A 405 -15.49 22.56 20.14
CA TRP A 405 -15.70 21.97 18.83
C TRP A 405 -16.96 22.49 18.14
N GLU A 406 -18.10 22.52 18.84
CA GLU A 406 -19.41 22.83 18.24
C GLU A 406 -19.71 24.33 18.21
N LYS A 407 -19.39 25.06 19.28
CA LYS A 407 -19.82 26.45 19.51
C LYS A 407 -18.74 27.48 19.23
N PHE A 408 -17.47 27.18 19.52
CA PHE A 408 -16.37 28.15 19.34
C PHE A 408 -15.70 28.12 17.96
N GLY A 409 -16.32 27.46 16.97
CA GLY A 409 -15.82 27.48 15.59
C GLY A 409 -14.58 26.63 15.33
N PHE A 410 -14.13 25.80 16.27
CA PHE A 410 -12.91 25.00 16.08
C PHE A 410 -13.06 23.95 14.98
N LYS A 411 -14.26 23.36 14.85
CA LYS A 411 -14.57 22.44 13.74
C LYS A 411 -14.37 23.14 12.40
N GLU A 412 -14.94 24.33 12.23
CA GLU A 412 -14.87 25.12 11.00
C GLU A 412 -13.44 25.55 10.68
N ARG A 413 -12.67 26.01 11.67
CA ARG A 413 -11.24 26.31 11.50
C ARG A 413 -10.43 25.08 11.10
N TYR A 414 -10.70 23.93 11.72
CA TYR A 414 -10.01 22.68 11.40
C TYR A 414 -10.21 22.28 9.92
N TYR A 415 -11.37 22.59 9.35
CA TYR A 415 -11.70 22.36 7.94
C TYR A 415 -11.42 23.53 7.01
N GLY A 416 -10.62 24.51 7.43
CA GLY A 416 -10.21 25.62 6.57
C GLY A 416 -11.34 26.61 6.25
N ARG A 417 -12.34 26.75 7.12
CA ARG A 417 -13.44 27.72 7.00
C ARG A 417 -13.36 28.77 8.12
N PRO A 418 -12.33 29.64 8.14
CA PRO A 418 -12.10 30.60 9.22
C PRO A 418 -13.25 31.62 9.38
N ASP A 419 -13.92 32.00 8.29
CA ASP A 419 -15.00 32.99 8.31
C ASP A 419 -16.22 32.49 9.08
N LEU A 420 -16.60 31.22 8.87
CA LEU A 420 -17.69 30.58 9.62
C LEU A 420 -17.32 30.38 11.10
N ALA A 421 -16.06 30.11 11.39
CA ALA A 421 -15.58 30.00 12.76
C ALA A 421 -15.68 31.33 13.52
N ASN A 422 -15.29 32.43 12.87
CA ASN A 422 -15.35 33.76 13.49
C ASN A 422 -16.80 34.17 13.80
N LYS A 423 -17.74 33.92 12.88
CA LYS A 423 -19.18 34.11 13.12
C LYS A 423 -19.69 33.31 14.33
N LYS A 424 -19.28 32.05 14.46
CA LYS A 424 -19.65 31.23 15.62
C LYS A 424 -19.11 31.78 16.94
N ILE A 425 -17.90 32.32 16.93
CA ILE A 425 -17.31 32.98 18.11
C ILE A 425 -18.09 34.25 18.48
N GLU A 426 -18.47 35.07 17.50
CA GLU A 426 -19.29 36.28 17.71
C GLU A 426 -20.64 35.93 18.35
N VAL A 427 -21.35 34.95 17.80
CA VAL A 427 -22.62 34.45 18.36
C VAL A 427 -22.44 33.97 19.81
N TYR A 428 -21.40 33.18 20.08
CA TYR A 428 -21.12 32.72 21.43
C TYR A 428 -20.85 33.87 22.41
N LEU A 429 -20.07 34.88 22.00
CA LEU A 429 -19.78 36.05 22.83
C LEU A 429 -21.04 36.89 23.10
N GLU A 430 -21.94 37.01 22.14
CA GLU A 430 -23.23 37.68 22.31
C GLU A 430 -24.16 36.92 23.27
N GLU A 431 -24.22 35.60 23.19
CA GLU A 431 -24.98 34.76 24.12
C GLU A 431 -24.44 34.87 25.56
N GLN A 432 -23.11 34.94 25.74
CA GLN A 432 -22.49 35.16 27.04
C GLN A 432 -22.77 36.56 27.60
N LYS A 433 -22.86 37.59 26.74
CA LYS A 433 -23.26 38.95 27.15
C LYS A 433 -24.71 39.00 27.61
N LYS A 434 -25.61 38.23 26.98
CA LYS A 434 -27.03 38.14 27.39
C LYS A 434 -27.25 37.35 28.68
N ASN A 435 -26.38 36.39 29.01
CA ASN A 435 -26.46 35.53 30.20
C ASN A 435 -25.66 36.03 31.40
N LYS A 436 -25.05 37.22 31.36
CA LYS A 436 -24.50 37.85 32.57
C LYS A 436 -25.65 38.17 33.52
N PRO A 437 -25.59 37.80 34.82
CA PRO A 437 -26.50 38.35 35.80
C PRO A 437 -26.37 39.88 35.71
N LYS A 438 -27.50 40.58 35.60
CA LYS A 438 -27.51 42.03 35.85
C LYS A 438 -26.94 42.20 37.26
N GLN A 439 -25.78 42.86 37.34
CA GLN A 439 -25.19 43.25 38.61
C GLN A 439 -26.11 44.20 39.35
#